data_AF-A0A0D0FM67-F1
#
_entry.id   AF-A0A0D0FM67-F1
#
_cell.length_a   1.000
_cell.length_b   1.000
_cell.length_c   1.000
_cell.angle_alpha   90.00
_cell.angle_beta   90.00
_cell.angle_gamma   90.00
#
_symmetry.space_group_name_H-M   'P 1'
#
loop_
_entity.id
_entity.type
_entity.pdbx_description
1 polymer ?
#
loop_
_entity_poly.entity_id
_entity_poly.type
_entity_poly.pdbx_seq_one_letter_code
_entity_poly.pdbx_strand_id
1 'polypeptide(L)' 'MLDIEPDIFKSDDPEAVAASLKRSAERSRRRKGTPFQSAMSMLNFYVNRAGRNLPKSRRATLERAKRKLREAFGRKP' A
#
# COMPACT_ATOMS: atom_id res chain seq x y z
N MET A 1 -10.08 4.08 9.16
CA MET A 1 -10.40 3.52 7.84
C MET A 1 -9.82 4.48 6.81
N LEU A 2 -9.04 3.98 5.84
CA LEU A 2 -8.48 4.80 4.76
C LEU A 2 -9.39 4.72 3.56
N ASP A 3 -9.63 5.85 2.90
CA ASP A 3 -10.35 5.89 1.63
C ASP A 3 -9.34 5.58 0.53
N ILE A 4 -9.31 4.31 0.12
CA ILE A 4 -8.39 3.81 -0.90
C ILE A 4 -9.05 3.97 -2.26
N GLU A 5 -8.30 4.45 -3.25
CA GLU A 5 -8.76 4.47 -4.64
C GLU A 5 -9.19 3.05 -5.05
N PRO A 6 -10.38 2.90 -5.66
CA PRO A 6 -10.84 1.60 -6.15
C PRO A 6 -9.79 0.99 -7.06
N ASP A 7 -9.57 -0.32 -6.93
CA ASP A 7 -8.69 -1.10 -7.82
C ASP A 7 -7.21 -0.71 -7.86
N ILE A 8 -6.72 0.17 -6.99
CA ILE A 8 -5.30 0.55 -6.99
C ILE A 8 -4.38 -0.67 -6.83
N PHE A 9 -4.77 -1.66 -6.05
CA PHE A 9 -4.00 -2.89 -5.85
C PHE A 9 -3.98 -3.83 -7.07
N LYS A 10 -4.81 -3.55 -8.09
CA LYS A 10 -4.76 -4.18 -9.41
C LYS A 10 -3.81 -3.46 -10.38
N SER A 11 -3.17 -2.36 -9.97
CA SER A 11 -2.09 -1.74 -10.75
C SER A 11 -0.84 -2.62 -10.76
N ASP A 12 -0.23 -2.79 -11.93
CA ASP A 12 1.06 -3.47 -12.10
C ASP A 12 2.25 -2.53 -11.84
N ASP A 13 1.99 -1.24 -11.59
CA ASP A 13 2.99 -0.26 -11.19
C ASP A 13 3.10 -0.13 -9.65
N PRO A 14 4.22 -0.56 -9.04
CA PRO A 14 4.43 -0.45 -7.59
C PRO A 14 4.53 1.00 -7.10
N GLU A 15 4.95 1.95 -7.94
CA GLU A 15 5.04 3.36 -7.56
C GLU A 15 3.66 4.00 -7.49
N ALA A 16 2.78 3.73 -8.45
CA ALA A 16 1.38 4.14 -8.40
C ALA A 16 0.68 3.64 -7.12
N VAL A 17 0.88 2.36 -6.76
CA VAL A 17 0.32 1.78 -5.52
C VAL A 17 0.84 2.53 -4.29
N ALA A 18 2.15 2.74 -4.19
CA ALA A 18 2.75 3.44 -3.06
C ALA A 18 2.29 4.90 -2.95
N ALA A 19 2.23 5.62 -4.07
CA ALA A 19 1.81 7.01 -4.12
C ALA A 19 0.34 7.18 -3.72
N SER A 20 -0.55 6.33 -4.24
CA SER A 20 -1.97 6.34 -3.88
C SER A 20 -2.18 6.04 -2.39
N LEU A 21 -1.50 5.01 -1.85
CA LEU A 21 -1.56 4.70 -0.42
C LEU A 21 -1.06 5.85 0.46
N LYS A 22 0.04 6.50 0.07
CA LYS A 22 0.54 7.69 0.77
C LYS A 22 -0.50 8.81 0.77
N ARG A 23 -1.04 9.17 -0.39
CA ARG A 23 -2.07 10.23 -0.51
C ARG A 23 -3.29 9.93 0.37
N SER A 24 -3.82 8.71 0.30
CA SER A 24 -4.97 8.29 1.11
C SER A 24 -4.67 8.34 2.60
N ALA A 25 -3.48 7.91 3.01
CA ALA A 25 -3.07 7.94 4.40
C ALA A 25 -2.80 9.35 4.93
N GLU A 26 -2.30 10.27 4.12
CA GLU A 26 -2.12 11.67 4.51
C GLU A 26 -3.45 12.41 4.63
N ARG A 27 -4.40 12.16 3.71
CA ARG A 27 -5.71 12.81 3.69
C ARG A 27 -6.69 12.27 4.75
N SER A 28 -6.56 11.01 5.14
CA SER A 28 -7.51 10.41 6.09
C SER A 28 -7.37 11.02 7.48
N ARG A 29 -8.49 11.56 8.00
CA ARG A 29 -8.62 12.04 9.39
C ARG A 29 -9.05 10.94 10.37
N ARG A 30 -9.49 9.77 9.87
CA ARG A 30 -10.04 8.64 10.67
C ARG A 30 -9.01 7.56 10.99
N ARG A 31 -7.73 7.87 10.86
CA ARG A 31 -6.62 6.92 11.08
C ARG A 31 -6.15 6.97 12.53
N LYS A 32 -5.89 5.80 13.10
CA LYS A 32 -5.49 5.63 14.52
C LYS A 32 -3.97 5.69 14.74
N GLY A 33 -3.18 5.91 13.69
CA GLY A 33 -1.71 5.94 13.75
C GLY A 33 -1.11 6.85 12.68
N THR A 34 0.21 6.77 12.50
CA THR A 34 0.93 7.59 11.51
C THR A 34 0.46 7.29 10.08
N PRO A 35 0.64 8.23 9.12
CA PRO A 35 0.27 7.98 7.73
C PRO A 35 0.96 6.74 7.18
N PHE A 36 2.27 6.61 7.42
CA PHE A 36 3.04 5.44 7.00
C PHE A 36 2.50 4.13 7.58
N GLN A 37 2.26 4.07 8.90
CA GLN A 37 1.71 2.85 9.52
C GLN A 37 0.35 2.49 8.91
N SER A 38 -0.49 3.48 8.66
CA SER A 38 -1.82 3.26 8.07
C SER A 38 -1.71 2.72 6.63
N ALA A 39 -0.85 3.33 5.81
CA ALA A 39 -0.59 2.90 4.44
C ALA A 39 0.01 1.49 4.37
N MET A 40 1.01 1.22 5.20
CA MET A 40 1.68 -0.09 5.24
C MET A 40 0.75 -1.19 5.74
N SER A 41 -0.05 -0.92 6.79
CA SER A 41 -1.04 -1.88 7.29
C SER A 41 -2.10 -2.19 6.23
N MET A 42 -2.52 -1.21 5.43
CA MET A 42 -3.48 -1.46 4.34
C MET A 42 -2.88 -2.33 3.24
N LEU A 43 -1.64 -2.07 2.84
CA LEU A 43 -0.93 -2.89 1.85
C LEU A 43 -0.74 -4.33 2.34
N ASN A 44 -0.33 -4.51 3.60
CA ASN A 44 -0.21 -5.83 4.22
C ASN A 44 -1.56 -6.54 4.33
N PHE A 45 -2.62 -5.81 4.72
CA PHE A 45 -3.97 -6.35 4.78
C PHE A 45 -4.43 -6.87 3.42
N TYR A 46 -4.20 -6.12 2.34
CA TYR A 46 -4.56 -6.56 1.00
C TYR A 46 -3.82 -7.85 0.60
N VAL A 47 -2.50 -7.89 0.79
CA VAL A 47 -1.67 -9.08 0.50
C VAL A 47 -2.16 -10.29 1.30
N ASN A 48 -2.41 -10.11 2.59
CA ASN A 48 -2.86 -11.19 3.49
C ASN A 48 -4.28 -11.68 3.12
N ARG A 49 -5.18 -10.76 2.76
CA ARG A 49 -6.56 -11.08 2.36
C ARG A 49 -6.61 -11.83 1.03
N ALA A 50 -5.75 -11.47 0.09
CA ALA A 50 -5.65 -12.18 -1.19
C ALA A 50 -5.05 -13.59 -1.02
N GLY A 51 -4.12 -13.75 -0.06
CA GLY A 51 -3.62 -15.05 0.37
C GLY A 51 -3.10 -15.90 -0.79
N ARG A 52 -3.61 -17.13 -0.90
CA ARG A 52 -3.23 -18.10 -1.93
C ARG A 52 -3.76 -17.78 -3.33
N ASN A 53 -4.76 -16.90 -3.44
CA ASN A 53 -5.36 -16.51 -4.72
C ASN A 53 -4.58 -15.37 -5.41
N LEU A 54 -3.53 -14.86 -4.78
CA LEU A 54 -2.70 -13.80 -5.34
C LEU A 54 -1.64 -14.40 -6.29
N PRO A 55 -1.66 -14.07 -7.59
CA PRO A 55 -0.63 -14.52 -8.52
C PRO A 55 0.77 -14.11 -8.06
N LYS A 56 1.78 -14.96 -8.31
CA LYS A 56 3.17 -14.70 -7.90
C LYS A 56 3.70 -13.36 -8.42
N SER A 57 3.38 -13.02 -9.67
CA SER A 57 3.74 -11.72 -10.28
C SER A 57 3.14 -10.55 -9.50
N ARG A 58 1.85 -10.62 -9.18
CA ARG A 58 1.15 -9.59 -8.39
C ARG A 58 1.74 -9.46 -6.99
N ARG A 59 2.05 -10.59 -6.33
CA ARG A 59 2.73 -10.58 -5.03
C ARG A 59 4.07 -9.84 -5.12
N ALA A 60 4.86 -10.10 -6.16
CA ALA A 60 6.13 -9.39 -6.38
C ALA A 60 5.93 -7.88 -6.55
N THR A 61 4.91 -7.45 -7.31
CA THR A 61 4.54 -6.02 -7.45
C THR A 61 4.19 -5.39 -6.11
N LEU A 62 3.36 -6.06 -5.28
CA LEU A 62 2.97 -5.53 -3.98
C LEU A 62 4.14 -5.49 -2.98
N GLU A 63 5.06 -6.45 -3.02
CA GLU A 63 6.30 -6.38 -2.22
C GLU A 63 7.20 -5.22 -2.68
N ARG A 64 7.32 -4.96 -3.99
CA ARG A 64 8.01 -3.77 -4.50
C ARG A 64 7.30 -2.48 -4.05
N ALA A 65 5.97 -2.47 -4.04
CA ALA A 65 5.20 -1.33 -3.55
C ALA A 65 5.48 -1.04 -2.06
N LYS A 66 5.73 -2.06 -1.21
CA LYS A 66 6.14 -1.83 0.20
C LYS A 66 7.44 -1.07 0.29
N ARG A 67 8.43 -1.40 -0.56
CA ARG A 67 9.71 -0.69 -0.62
C ARG A 67 9.52 0.75 -1.09
N LYS A 68 8.80 0.95 -2.20
CA LYS A 68 8.46 2.29 -2.72
C LYS A 68 7.71 3.13 -1.70
N LEU A 69 6.84 2.51 -0.90
CA LEU A 69 6.14 3.19 0.18
C LEU A 69 7.09 3.63 1.30
N ARG A 70 8.10 2.82 1.67
CA ARG A 70 9.14 3.26 2.64
C ARG A 70 9.91 4.47 2.10
N GLU A 71 10.37 4.39 0.85
CA GLU A 71 11.09 5.46 0.16
C GLU A 71 10.25 6.76 0.11
N ALA A 72 8.97 6.66 -0.27
CA ALA A 72 8.05 7.79 -0.35
C ALA A 72 7.79 8.48 1.01
N PHE A 73 8.01 7.78 2.11
CA PHE A 73 7.92 8.30 3.48
C PHE A 73 9.30 8.63 4.09
N GLY A 74 10.38 8.62 3.30
CA GLY A 74 11.74 8.92 3.75
C GLY A 74 12.31 7.90 4.74
N ARG A 75 11.77 6.66 4.76
CA ARG A 75 12.26 5.59 5.63
C ARG A 75 13.31 4.77 4.90
N LYS A 76 14.34 4.34 5.63
CA LYS A 76 15.34 3.40 5.12
C LYS A 76 14.65 2.11 4.63
N PRO A 77 15.11 1.53 3.49
CA PRO A 77 14.50 0.35 2.88
C PRO A 77 14.49 -0.88 3.81
#